data_AF-A0A839PBP2-F1
#
_entry.id   AF-A0A839PBP2-F1
#
_cell.length_a   1.000
_cell.length_b   1.000
_cell.length_c   1.000
_cell.angle_alpha   90.00
_cell.angle_beta   90.00
_cell.angle_gamma   90.00
#
_symmetry.space_group_name_H-M   'P 1'
#
loop_
_entity.id
_entity.type
_entity.pdbx_description
1 polymer ?
#
loop_
_entity_poly.entity_id
_entity_poly.type
_entity_poly.pdbx_seq_one_letter_code
_entity_poly.pdbx_strand_id
1 'polypeptide(L)'
;MGSAACRVSTLILAVLVAGAARAQTPPDAGNARPLVIPQVEGERLGKILGRALACGAERERVERVLRAGREHMLAAVGRALTEERYALALDDAMRLETSLPAPSPGACEKALAAFDRLEKAP
;
A
#
# COMPACT_ATOMS: atom_id res chain seq x y z
N MET A 1 39.15 -49.84 23.18
CA MET A 1 39.24 -49.34 21.78
C MET A 1 38.43 -50.32 20.93
N GLY A 2 37.13 -50.11 20.75
CA GLY A 2 36.52 -49.41 19.60
C GLY A 2 35.99 -50.47 18.62
N SER A 3 34.81 -50.45 18.02
CA SER A 3 33.67 -49.53 18.04
C SER A 3 32.46 -50.35 17.58
N ALA A 4 31.33 -50.17 18.27
CA ALA A 4 30.02 -50.64 17.83
C ALA A 4 29.47 -49.67 16.78
N ALA A 5 29.12 -50.18 15.62
CA ALA A 5 28.40 -49.40 14.61
C ALA A 5 27.34 -50.30 13.96
N CYS A 6 26.29 -49.63 13.49
CA CYS A 6 25.34 -50.13 12.51
C CYS A 6 24.05 -50.80 13.03
N ARG A 7 23.20 -50.09 13.80
CA ARG A 7 21.72 -50.34 13.86
C ARG A 7 20.87 -49.12 14.25
N VAL A 8 21.14 -47.91 13.73
CA VAL A 8 20.34 -46.70 14.11
C VAL A 8 19.90 -45.85 12.89
N SER A 9 19.72 -46.45 11.70
CA SER A 9 19.43 -45.68 10.48
C SER A 9 18.04 -45.90 9.86
N THR A 10 17.08 -46.50 10.57
CA THR A 10 15.75 -46.81 9.97
C THR A 10 14.53 -46.19 10.66
N LEU A 11 14.70 -45.40 11.72
CA LEU A 11 13.56 -44.89 12.50
C LEU A 11 13.26 -43.38 12.33
N ILE A 12 14.04 -42.63 11.55
CA ILE A 12 13.85 -41.16 11.40
C ILE A 12 13.09 -40.79 10.10
N LEU A 13 12.76 -41.76 9.23
CA LEU A 13 12.11 -41.45 7.95
C LEU A 13 10.57 -41.43 7.98
N ALA A 14 9.93 -41.77 9.11
CA ALA A 14 8.47 -41.94 9.18
C ALA A 14 7.69 -40.73 9.74
N VAL A 15 8.36 -39.71 10.28
CA VAL A 15 7.67 -38.56 10.94
C VAL A 15 7.51 -37.34 10.02
N LEU A 16 8.18 -37.30 8.86
CA LEU A 16 8.24 -36.09 8.01
C LEU A 16 7.14 -35.97 6.94
N VAL A 17 6.23 -36.95 6.80
CA VAL A 17 5.26 -36.96 5.69
C VAL A 17 3.85 -36.47 6.11
N ALA A 18 3.58 -36.27 7.41
CA ALA A 18 2.23 -35.90 7.88
C ALA A 18 1.95 -34.38 7.96
N GLY A 19 2.91 -33.52 7.59
CA GLY A 19 2.79 -32.05 7.72
C GLY A 19 2.44 -31.29 6.43
N ALA A 20 2.49 -31.93 5.26
CA ALA A 20 2.43 -31.24 3.96
C ALA A 20 1.04 -31.26 3.31
N ALA A 21 -0.01 -31.71 4.01
CA ALA A 21 -1.36 -31.81 3.47
C ALA A 21 -2.25 -30.59 3.80
N ARG A 22 -1.68 -29.44 4.19
CA ARG A 22 -2.33 -28.15 3.91
C ARG A 22 -2.00 -27.76 2.47
N ALA A 23 -2.55 -28.54 1.55
CA ALA A 23 -2.66 -28.17 0.15
C ALA A 23 -3.49 -26.89 0.09
N GLN A 24 -2.74 -25.80 0.01
CA GLN A 24 -3.06 -24.53 -0.62
C GLN A 24 -4.17 -24.74 -1.65
N THR A 25 -5.40 -24.40 -1.28
CA THR A 25 -6.45 -24.14 -2.25
C THR A 25 -5.92 -23.06 -3.20
N PRO A 26 -5.96 -23.29 -4.53
CA PRO A 26 -5.56 -22.25 -5.48
C PRO A 26 -6.39 -20.99 -5.19
N PRO A 27 -5.78 -19.80 -5.10
CA PRO A 27 -6.56 -18.59 -4.93
C PRO A 27 -7.52 -18.47 -6.11
N ASP A 28 -8.81 -18.38 -5.82
CA ASP A 28 -9.86 -18.12 -6.80
C ASP A 28 -9.44 -16.96 -7.70
N ALA A 29 -9.12 -17.28 -8.96
CA ALA A 29 -8.68 -16.32 -9.97
C ALA A 29 -9.78 -15.34 -10.41
N GLY A 30 -10.95 -15.37 -9.74
CA GLY A 30 -12.11 -14.53 -10.06
C GLY A 30 -12.22 -13.22 -9.27
N ASN A 31 -11.48 -13.05 -8.18
CA ASN A 31 -11.53 -11.85 -7.32
C ASN A 31 -10.13 -11.44 -6.84
N ALA A 32 -9.17 -11.30 -7.77
CA ALA A 32 -7.87 -10.76 -7.43
C ALA A 32 -8.06 -9.33 -6.90
N ARG A 33 -7.92 -9.15 -5.58
CA ARG A 33 -7.90 -7.81 -4.97
C ARG A 33 -6.85 -6.97 -5.70
N PRO A 34 -7.16 -5.72 -6.09
CA PRO A 34 -6.20 -4.86 -6.76
C PRO A 34 -4.88 -4.84 -6.00
N LEU A 35 -3.76 -5.02 -6.72
CA LEU A 35 -2.44 -4.90 -6.11
C LEU A 35 -2.23 -3.45 -5.70
N VAL A 36 -2.22 -3.19 -4.39
CA VAL A 36 -1.93 -1.87 -3.83
C VAL A 36 -0.49 -1.84 -3.36
N ILE A 37 0.31 -0.95 -3.95
CA ILE A 37 1.68 -0.67 -3.52
C ILE A 37 1.66 0.61 -2.68
N PRO A 38 1.87 0.54 -1.34
CA PRO A 38 1.70 1.68 -0.45
C PRO A 38 2.45 2.94 -0.88
N GLN A 39 3.69 2.80 -1.38
CA GLN A 39 4.51 3.92 -1.82
C GLN A 39 3.93 4.61 -3.06
N VAL A 40 3.45 3.83 -4.04
CA VAL A 40 2.89 4.35 -5.29
C VAL A 40 1.58 5.07 -5.02
N GLU A 41 0.73 4.50 -4.16
CA GLU A 41 -0.51 5.18 -3.77
C GLU A 41 -0.26 6.41 -2.90
N GLY A 42 0.70 6.36 -1.98
CA GLY A 42 1.11 7.51 -1.18
C GLY A 42 1.58 8.66 -2.07
N GLU A 43 2.50 8.38 -3.00
CA GLU A 43 3.00 9.37 -3.96
C GLU A 43 1.88 9.92 -4.85
N ARG A 44 1.02 9.05 -5.38
CA ARG A 44 -0.12 9.44 -6.22
C ARG A 44 -1.07 10.37 -5.48
N LEU A 45 -1.47 9.99 -4.26
CA LEU A 45 -2.38 10.80 -3.47
C LEU A 45 -1.71 12.13 -3.07
N GLY A 46 -0.47 12.08 -2.58
CA GLY A 46 0.27 13.26 -2.16
C GLY A 46 0.48 14.27 -3.29
N LYS A 47 0.71 13.81 -4.53
CA LYS A 47 0.79 14.68 -5.71
C LYS A 47 -0.52 15.42 -5.99
N ILE A 48 -1.64 14.72 -5.92
CA ILE A 48 -2.96 15.32 -6.18
C ILE A 48 -3.30 16.33 -5.08
N LEU A 49 -3.15 15.94 -3.81
CA LEU A 49 -3.46 16.80 -2.67
C LEU A 49 -2.53 18.01 -2.58
N GLY A 50 -1.23 17.83 -2.80
CA GLY A 50 -0.25 18.92 -2.80
C GLY A 50 -0.51 19.94 -3.91
N ARG A 51 -0.80 19.49 -5.13
CA ARG A 51 -1.20 20.40 -6.22
C ARG A 51 -2.54 21.08 -5.95
N ALA A 52 -3.52 20.37 -5.40
CA ALA A 52 -4.80 20.96 -5.04
C ALA A 52 -4.61 22.10 -4.03
N LEU A 53 -3.79 21.90 -2.98
CA LEU A 53 -3.41 22.94 -2.03
C LEU A 53 -2.71 24.13 -2.71
N ALA A 54 -1.74 23.86 -3.59
CA ALA A 54 -1.04 24.90 -4.35
C ALA A 54 -1.99 25.70 -5.27
N CYS A 55 -3.10 25.09 -5.68
CA CYS A 55 -4.17 25.71 -6.48
C CYS A 55 -5.33 26.28 -5.65
N GLY A 56 -5.19 26.38 -4.33
CA GLY A 56 -6.17 27.04 -3.46
C GLY A 56 -7.32 26.15 -2.98
N ALA A 57 -7.19 24.82 -3.03
CA ALA A 57 -8.16 23.95 -2.39
C ALA A 57 -8.19 24.18 -0.86
N GLU A 58 -9.39 24.21 -0.29
CA GLU A 58 -9.60 24.38 1.14
C GLU A 58 -8.89 23.29 1.95
N ARG A 59 -8.11 23.70 2.95
CA ARG A 59 -7.30 22.78 3.77
C ARG A 59 -8.14 21.70 4.44
N GLU A 60 -9.30 22.07 4.96
CA GLU A 60 -10.21 21.13 5.62
C GLU A 60 -10.77 20.07 4.66
N ARG A 61 -11.01 20.42 3.38
CA ARG A 61 -11.40 19.45 2.35
C ARG A 61 -10.26 18.47 2.10
N VAL A 62 -9.04 18.98 1.96
CA VAL A 62 -7.84 18.17 1.74
C VAL A 62 -7.58 17.20 2.89
N GLU A 63 -7.73 17.65 4.14
CA GLU A 63 -7.58 16.80 5.33
C GLU A 63 -8.60 15.66 5.38
N ARG A 64 -9.85 15.90 4.95
CA ARG A 64 -10.87 14.84 4.84
C ARG A 64 -10.48 13.77 3.83
N VAL A 65 -10.04 14.18 2.64
CA VAL A 65 -9.59 13.24 1.61
C VAL A 65 -8.35 12.47 2.05
N LEU A 66 -7.42 13.14 2.75
CA LEU A 66 -6.23 12.50 3.30
C LEU A 66 -6.59 11.41 4.31
N ARG A 67 -7.55 11.67 5.20
CA ARG A 67 -8.05 10.68 6.18
C ARG A 67 -8.70 9.49 5.48
N ALA A 68 -9.64 9.75 4.56
CA ALA A 68 -10.30 8.70 3.79
C ALA A 68 -9.27 7.85 3.01
N GLY A 69 -8.33 8.48 2.31
CA GLY A 69 -7.29 7.76 1.56
C GLY A 69 -6.42 6.85 2.43
N ARG A 70 -6.06 7.29 3.65
CA ARG A 70 -5.35 6.45 4.63
C ARG A 70 -6.21 5.25 5.05
N GLU A 71 -7.48 5.46 5.34
CA GLU A 71 -8.42 4.39 5.72
C GLU A 71 -8.58 3.35 4.60
N HIS A 72 -8.74 3.79 3.35
CA HIS A 72 -8.82 2.90 2.19
C HIS A 72 -7.55 2.09 1.98
N MET A 73 -6.38 2.73 2.10
CA MET A 73 -5.10 2.04 1.96
C MET A 73 -4.95 0.98 3.05
N LEU A 74 -5.20 1.33 4.32
CA LEU A 74 -5.12 0.38 5.43
C LEU A 74 -6.08 -0.81 5.25
N ALA A 75 -7.27 -0.57 4.72
CA ALA A 75 -8.23 -1.62 4.39
C ALA A 75 -7.74 -2.55 3.25
N ALA A 76 -7.02 -2.00 2.28
CA ALA A 76 -6.54 -2.74 1.11
C ALA A 76 -5.29 -3.60 1.40
N VAL A 77 -4.31 -3.07 2.15
CA VAL A 77 -2.99 -3.70 2.29
C VAL A 77 -2.76 -4.37 3.66
N GLY A 78 -3.63 -4.14 4.65
CA GLY A 78 -3.45 -4.61 6.02
C GLY A 78 -2.39 -3.82 6.79
N ARG A 79 -2.16 -4.14 8.08
CA ARG A 79 -1.37 -3.30 9.02
C ARG A 79 0.15 -3.51 9.00
N ALA A 80 0.70 -4.50 8.32
CA ALA A 80 2.12 -4.84 8.47
C ALA A 80 3.01 -4.07 7.48
N LEU A 81 3.76 -3.07 7.98
CA LEU A 81 4.82 -2.29 7.27
C LEU A 81 4.37 -1.44 6.06
N THR A 82 3.06 -1.28 5.87
CA THR A 82 2.43 -0.57 4.74
C THR A 82 2.15 0.89 5.06
N GLU A 83 1.78 1.19 6.31
CA GLU A 83 1.40 2.53 6.73
C GLU A 83 2.56 3.54 6.68
N GLU A 84 3.73 3.18 7.21
CA GLU A 84 4.91 4.05 7.21
C GLU A 84 5.35 4.38 5.78
N ARG A 85 5.37 3.38 4.90
CA ARG A 85 5.79 3.53 3.49
C ARG A 85 4.83 4.42 2.71
N TYR A 86 3.54 4.30 2.97
CA TYR A 86 2.52 5.17 2.41
C TYR A 86 2.66 6.61 2.93
N ALA A 87 2.74 6.77 4.25
CA ALA A 87 2.77 8.08 4.90
C ALA A 87 4.00 8.89 4.46
N LEU A 88 5.17 8.26 4.42
CA LEU A 88 6.40 8.89 3.94
C LEU A 88 6.27 9.37 2.49
N ALA A 89 5.82 8.49 1.57
CA ALA A 89 5.66 8.83 0.17
C ALA A 89 4.60 9.94 -0.06
N LEU A 90 3.52 9.91 0.72
CA LEU A 90 2.48 10.93 0.72
C LEU A 90 3.02 12.30 1.16
N ASP A 91 3.65 12.35 2.33
CA ASP A 91 4.13 13.60 2.91
C ASP A 91 5.24 14.22 2.05
N ASP A 92 6.16 13.41 1.51
CA ASP A 92 7.19 13.89 0.58
C ASP A 92 6.59 14.46 -0.71
N ALA A 93 5.61 13.78 -1.30
CA ALA A 93 4.94 14.28 -2.50
C ALA A 93 4.16 15.58 -2.23
N MET A 94 3.44 15.67 -1.11
CA MET A 94 2.72 16.90 -0.73
C MET A 94 3.67 18.07 -0.50
N ARG A 95 4.76 17.84 0.24
CA ARG A 95 5.79 18.84 0.50
C ARG A 95 6.44 19.31 -0.78
N LEU A 96 6.76 18.38 -1.69
CA LEU A 96 7.32 18.73 -2.99
C LEU A 96 6.36 19.64 -3.76
N GLU A 97 5.12 19.21 -4.01
CA GLU A 97 4.18 19.97 -4.83
C GLU A 97 3.85 21.36 -4.27
N THR A 98 3.79 21.49 -2.94
CA THR A 98 3.54 22.80 -2.28
C THR A 98 4.78 23.71 -2.25
N SER A 99 5.97 23.16 -2.46
CA SER A 99 7.24 23.92 -2.54
C SER A 99 7.55 24.44 -3.95
N LEU A 100 6.87 23.91 -4.97
CA LEU A 100 7.07 24.31 -6.36
C LEU A 100 6.45 25.69 -6.62
N PRO A 101 6.90 26.41 -7.68
CA PRO A 101 6.25 27.62 -8.13
C PRO A 101 4.76 27.42 -8.42
N ALA A 102 3.98 28.49 -8.34
CA ALA A 102 2.54 28.47 -8.58
C ALA A 102 2.20 27.76 -9.91
N PRO A 103 1.31 26.77 -9.92
CA PRO A 103 0.93 26.05 -11.13
C PRO A 103 0.23 26.96 -12.14
N SER A 104 0.29 26.60 -13.42
CA SER A 104 -0.47 27.31 -14.45
C SER A 104 -1.98 27.09 -14.28
N PRO A 105 -2.84 27.98 -14.80
CA PRO A 105 -4.30 27.85 -14.67
C PRO A 105 -4.84 26.48 -15.14
N GLY A 106 -4.41 26.01 -16.31
CA GLY A 106 -4.80 24.69 -16.82
C GLY A 106 -4.25 23.50 -16.01
N ALA A 107 -3.13 23.69 -15.29
CA ALA A 107 -2.67 22.68 -14.33
C ALA A 107 -3.55 22.66 -13.08
N CYS A 108 -4.02 23.82 -12.63
CA CYS A 108 -4.95 23.91 -11.51
C CYS A 108 -6.32 23.32 -11.81
N GLU A 109 -6.88 23.54 -13.00
CA GLU A 109 -8.12 22.88 -13.43
C GLU A 109 -8.00 21.35 -13.36
N LYS A 110 -6.88 20.80 -13.85
CA LYS A 110 -6.61 19.36 -13.78
C LYS A 110 -6.45 18.84 -12.36
N ALA A 111 -5.74 19.60 -11.51
CA ALA A 111 -5.50 19.24 -10.12
C ALA A 111 -6.80 19.22 -9.31
N LEU A 112 -7.62 20.26 -9.44
CA LEU A 112 -8.92 20.36 -8.76
C LEU A 112 -9.89 19.29 -9.27
N ALA A 113 -9.93 19.02 -10.58
CA ALA A 113 -10.74 17.91 -11.09
C ALA A 113 -10.27 16.52 -10.59
N ALA A 114 -8.96 16.33 -10.39
CA ALA A 114 -8.44 15.11 -9.79
C ALA A 114 -8.78 15.01 -8.30
N PHE A 115 -8.72 16.13 -7.59
CA PHE A 115 -9.12 16.24 -6.19
C PHE A 115 -10.61 15.92 -5.99
N ASP A 116 -11.49 16.51 -6.81
CA ASP A 116 -12.93 16.26 -6.74
C ASP A 116 -13.29 14.79 -7.02
N ARG A 117 -12.49 14.07 -7.82
CA ARG A 117 -12.65 12.62 -8.03
C ARG A 117 -12.29 11.82 -6.79
N LEU A 118 -11.28 12.25 -6.03
CA LEU A 118 -10.91 11.60 -4.78
C LEU A 118 -11.94 11.85 -3.68
N GLU A 119 -12.51 13.05 -3.60
CA GLU A 119 -13.60 13.34 -2.65
C GLU A 119 -14.85 12.48 -2.88
N LYS A 120 -15.08 12.07 -4.13
CA LYS A 120 -16.22 11.23 -4.52
C LYS A 120 -15.88 9.74 -4.53
N ALA A 121 -14.62 9.37 -4.28
CA ALA A 121 -14.23 7.97 -4.21
C ALA A 121 -14.82 7.35 -2.93
N PRO A 122 -15.46 6.17 -3.03
CA PRO A 122 -16.15 5.52 -1.92
C PRO A 122 -15.20 4.84 -0.95
#